data_AF-A0A211ZFM7-F1
#
_entry.id   AF-A0A211ZFM7-F1
#
_cell.length_a   1.000
_cell.length_b   1.000
_cell.length_c   1.000
_cell.angle_alpha   90.00
_cell.angle_beta   90.00
_cell.angle_gamma   90.00
#
_symmetry.space_group_name_H-M   'P 1'
#
loop_
_entity.id
_entity.type
_entity.pdbx_description
1 polymer ?
#
loop_
_entity_poly.entity_id
_entity_poly.type
_entity_poly.pdbx_seq_one_letter_code
_entity_poly.pdbx_strand_id
1 'polypeptide(L)'
;MAQSRHDMIETFRARLEEIIATSGQSRSAFAAAVGMDRSTLSQILSPANDRLPRAETLAAIAAARQVSIDWLLGLSQRGPLSADILPERLAIERDAQWTDDERLIAWHREAIGYKIRHVPTTLPDILKNRDVIRHELEHFAGAGPEQRIETAAARLAYQRRPETDMEVCNSIQAIEGFARGEGIWHDLDTTVRARQLDHMIALVEELYPTFRWFFYDGRQHYSVPVTVFGPLRAVLYLGGMYFLFNSTEHIRALSEHFDSLIRGAIVQPPDVPKLLRRLRARLG
;
A
#
# COMPACT_ATOMS: atom_id res chain seq x y z
N MET A 1 25.47 26.17 16.36
CA MET A 1 25.78 27.61 16.18
C MET A 1 24.64 28.21 15.40
N ALA A 2 24.04 29.30 15.85
CA ALA A 2 22.93 29.94 15.14
C ALA A 2 23.46 30.60 13.85
N GLN A 3 22.94 30.19 12.70
CA GLN A 3 23.31 30.75 11.40
C GLN A 3 22.90 32.23 11.34
N SER A 4 23.80 33.11 10.90
CA SER A 4 23.46 34.53 10.80
C SER A 4 22.48 34.76 9.65
N ARG A 5 21.65 35.80 9.75
CA ARG A 5 20.69 36.15 8.70
C ARG A 5 21.35 36.43 7.35
N HIS A 6 22.59 36.93 7.36
CA HIS A 6 23.36 37.19 6.15
C HIS A 6 23.82 35.88 5.49
N ASP A 7 24.32 34.92 6.29
CA ASP A 7 24.72 33.60 5.79
C ASP A 7 23.54 32.82 5.18
N MET A 8 22.35 32.99 5.74
CA MET A 8 21.10 32.40 5.23
C MET A 8 20.75 32.93 3.83
N ILE A 9 20.90 34.23 3.61
CA ILE A 9 20.60 34.88 2.33
C ILE A 9 21.61 34.45 1.25
N GLU A 10 22.89 34.42 1.58
CA GLU A 10 23.94 33.96 0.67
C GLU A 10 23.78 32.48 0.32
N THR A 11 23.48 31.63 1.32
CA THR A 11 23.22 30.19 1.09
C THR A 11 22.01 30.00 0.18
N PHE A 12 20.95 30.77 0.38
CA PHE A 12 19.76 30.74 -0.46
C PHE A 12 20.05 31.13 -1.91
N ARG A 13 20.86 32.18 -2.14
CA ARG A 13 21.27 32.57 -3.49
C ARG A 13 22.04 31.47 -4.18
N ALA A 14 23.07 30.95 -3.52
CA ALA A 14 23.92 29.90 -4.08
C ALA A 14 23.11 28.67 -4.48
N ARG A 15 22.19 28.21 -3.61
CA ARG A 15 21.31 27.07 -3.89
C ARG A 15 20.30 27.35 -4.99
N LEU A 16 19.75 28.56 -5.05
CA LEU A 16 18.86 28.95 -6.14
C LEU A 16 19.58 28.99 -7.50
N GLU A 17 20.82 29.49 -7.54
CA GLU A 17 21.65 29.47 -8.75
C GLU A 17 21.98 28.04 -9.20
N GLU A 18 22.29 27.15 -8.26
CA GLU A 18 22.50 25.72 -8.52
C GLU A 18 21.25 25.07 -9.14
N ILE A 19 20.06 25.34 -8.60
CA ILE A 19 18.81 24.79 -9.14
C ILE A 19 18.51 25.33 -10.55
N ILE A 20 18.79 26.62 -10.80
CA ILE A 20 18.63 27.20 -12.13
C ILE A 20 19.60 26.54 -13.12
N ALA A 21 20.86 26.36 -12.74
CA ALA A 21 21.87 25.74 -13.60
C ALA A 21 21.54 24.28 -13.93
N THR A 22 21.16 23.48 -12.93
CA THR A 22 20.80 22.06 -13.11
C THR A 22 19.51 21.86 -13.90
N SER A 23 18.61 22.85 -13.91
CA SER A 23 17.37 22.77 -14.67
C SER A 23 17.54 22.79 -16.20
N GLY A 24 18.67 23.25 -16.71
CA GLY A 24 18.90 23.46 -18.14
C GLY A 24 17.99 24.53 -18.80
N GLN A 25 17.21 25.28 -18.00
CA GLN A 25 16.26 26.28 -18.50
C GLN A 25 16.87 27.69 -18.51
N SER A 26 16.36 28.55 -19.40
CA SER A 26 16.66 29.98 -19.32
C SER A 26 16.04 30.59 -18.07
N ARG A 27 16.64 31.65 -17.51
CA ARG A 27 16.10 32.36 -16.33
C ARG A 27 14.65 32.84 -16.51
N SER A 28 14.24 33.14 -17.74
CA SER A 28 12.86 33.56 -18.03
C SER A 28 11.88 32.38 -18.00
N ALA A 29 12.28 31.23 -18.55
CA ALA A 29 11.49 30.00 -18.49
C ALA A 29 11.39 29.47 -17.05
N PHE A 30 12.48 29.56 -16.28
CA PHE A 30 12.48 29.23 -14.86
C PHE A 30 11.49 30.10 -14.08
N ALA A 31 11.55 31.42 -14.25
CA ALA A 31 10.67 32.35 -13.56
C ALA A 31 9.19 32.04 -13.84
N ALA A 32 8.85 31.82 -15.12
CA ALA A 32 7.50 31.44 -15.52
C ALA A 32 7.04 30.10 -14.90
N ALA A 33 7.92 29.09 -14.86
CA ALA A 33 7.61 27.79 -14.26
C ALA A 33 7.31 27.86 -12.75
N VAL A 34 7.90 28.84 -12.05
CA VAL A 34 7.67 29.10 -10.63
C VAL A 34 6.52 30.11 -10.39
N GLY A 35 5.92 30.64 -11.45
CA GLY A 35 4.83 31.62 -11.35
C GLY A 35 5.31 33.02 -10.94
N MET A 36 6.55 33.40 -11.26
CA MET A 36 7.08 34.74 -11.03
C MET A 36 7.60 35.39 -12.31
N ASP A 37 7.78 36.72 -12.30
CA ASP A 37 8.36 37.43 -13.43
C ASP A 37 9.91 37.38 -13.41
N ARG A 38 10.52 37.60 -14.59
CA ARG A 38 11.98 37.58 -14.77
C ARG A 38 12.67 38.66 -13.92
N SER A 39 12.05 39.82 -13.75
CA SER A 39 12.59 40.93 -12.95
C SER A 39 12.69 40.57 -11.48
N THR A 40 11.71 39.85 -10.95
CA THR A 40 11.61 39.36 -9.57
C THR A 40 12.70 38.34 -9.32
N LEU A 41 12.86 37.37 -10.22
CA LEU A 41 13.98 36.41 -10.12
C LEU A 41 15.35 37.12 -10.15
N SER A 42 15.50 38.14 -11.00
CA SER A 42 16.76 38.90 -11.10
C SER A 42 17.03 39.75 -9.85
N GLN A 43 16.00 40.31 -9.22
CA GLN A 43 16.12 41.04 -7.96
C GLN A 43 16.47 40.10 -6.79
N ILE A 44 15.92 38.89 -6.77
CA ILE A 44 16.21 37.88 -5.76
C ILE A 44 17.68 37.43 -5.82
N LEU A 45 18.20 37.23 -7.03
CA LEU A 45 19.60 36.83 -7.29
C LEU A 45 20.61 37.99 -7.17
N SER A 46 20.15 39.23 -7.01
CA SER A 46 21.06 40.38 -6.93
C SER A 46 21.87 40.34 -5.61
N PRO A 47 23.21 40.49 -5.67
CA PRO A 47 24.06 40.60 -4.48
C PRO A 47 23.70 41.82 -3.60
N ALA A 48 23.08 42.85 -4.18
CA ALA A 48 22.68 44.06 -3.48
C ALA A 48 21.33 43.93 -2.74
N ASN A 49 20.64 42.80 -2.90
CA ASN A 49 19.44 42.51 -2.11
C ASN A 49 19.90 42.00 -0.73
N ASP A 50 19.22 42.36 0.35
CA ASP A 50 19.52 41.83 1.70
C ASP A 50 18.26 41.25 2.36
N ARG A 51 17.28 40.87 1.53
CA ARG A 51 16.00 40.34 1.98
C ARG A 51 15.74 38.98 1.35
N LEU A 52 15.27 38.06 2.19
CA LEU A 52 14.69 36.81 1.72
C LEU A 52 13.37 37.09 0.97
N PRO A 53 13.04 36.28 -0.03
CA PRO A 53 11.72 36.31 -0.66
C PRO A 53 10.60 36.03 0.35
N ARG A 54 9.37 36.35 -0.04
CA ARG A 54 8.19 36.00 0.75
C ARG A 54 8.05 34.48 0.85
N ALA A 55 7.38 34.01 1.91
CA ALA A 55 7.13 32.59 2.13
C ALA A 55 6.45 31.92 0.92
N GLU A 56 5.52 32.61 0.27
CA GLU A 56 4.84 32.16 -0.95
C GLU A 56 5.83 31.90 -2.09
N THR A 57 6.79 32.80 -2.30
CA THR A 57 7.83 32.66 -3.34
C THR A 57 8.77 31.51 -3.02
N LEU A 58 9.16 31.35 -1.75
CA LEU A 58 9.99 30.23 -1.29
C LEU A 58 9.26 28.89 -1.50
N ALA A 59 7.97 28.82 -1.15
CA ALA A 59 7.13 27.63 -1.35
C ALA A 59 6.95 27.30 -2.84
N ALA A 60 6.75 28.31 -3.70
CA ALA A 60 6.64 28.11 -5.14
C ALA A 60 7.93 27.53 -5.74
N ILE A 61 9.09 28.07 -5.37
CA ILE A 61 10.41 27.55 -5.81
C ILE A 61 10.58 26.11 -5.33
N ALA A 62 10.31 25.86 -4.04
CA ALA A 62 10.42 24.54 -3.42
C ALA A 62 9.54 23.49 -4.13
N ALA A 63 8.27 23.81 -4.39
CA ALA A 63 7.32 22.93 -5.04
C ALA A 63 7.70 22.65 -6.51
N ALA A 64 8.04 23.68 -7.28
CA ALA A 64 8.40 23.54 -8.70
C ALA A 64 9.67 22.71 -8.91
N ARG A 65 10.55 22.69 -7.91
CA ARG A 65 11.86 22.05 -8.00
C ARG A 65 12.04 20.83 -7.12
N GLN A 66 10.97 20.43 -6.42
CA GLN A 66 11.00 19.30 -5.53
C GLN A 66 12.21 19.40 -4.57
N VAL A 67 12.33 20.55 -3.89
CA VAL A 67 13.33 20.80 -2.83
C VAL A 67 12.62 21.28 -1.57
N SER A 68 13.23 21.17 -0.39
CA SER A 68 12.65 21.71 0.83
C SER A 68 13.02 23.18 1.06
N ILE A 69 12.15 23.91 1.78
CA ILE A 69 12.43 25.31 2.15
C ILE A 69 13.63 25.39 3.11
N ASP A 70 13.76 24.44 4.04
CA ASP A 70 14.87 24.39 4.98
C ASP A 70 16.22 24.17 4.27
N TRP A 71 16.22 23.37 3.21
CA TRP A 71 17.39 23.29 2.33
C TRP A 71 17.57 24.59 1.55
N LEU A 72 16.53 25.17 0.94
CA LEU A 72 16.71 26.46 0.26
C LEU A 72 17.32 27.54 1.18
N LEU A 73 17.00 27.54 2.47
CA LEU A 73 17.51 28.52 3.44
C LEU A 73 18.82 28.13 4.14
N GLY A 74 19.42 26.99 3.81
CA GLY A 74 20.66 26.54 4.47
C GLY A 74 20.47 25.95 5.88
N LEU A 75 19.23 25.83 6.35
CA LEU A 75 18.86 25.25 7.65
C LEU A 75 19.03 23.72 7.67
N SER A 76 19.06 23.08 6.50
CA SER A 76 19.35 21.66 6.31
C SER A 76 20.42 21.45 5.24
N GLN A 77 21.30 20.46 5.42
CA GLN A 77 22.32 20.06 4.43
C GLN A 77 21.83 18.95 3.48
N ARG A 78 20.61 18.43 3.66
CA ARG A 78 20.03 17.42 2.76
C ARG A 78 19.48 18.08 1.50
N GLY A 79 20.08 17.78 0.35
CA GLY A 79 19.80 18.27 -1.01
C GLY A 79 18.38 18.05 -1.55
N PRO A 80 18.17 18.14 -2.90
CA PRO A 80 16.85 18.03 -3.53
C PRO A 80 16.08 16.84 -2.98
N LEU A 81 14.76 17.01 -2.77
CA LEU A 81 13.91 16.20 -1.88
C LEU A 81 14.33 14.72 -1.86
N SER A 82 15.25 14.38 -0.97
CA SER A 82 15.36 13.03 -0.45
C SER A 82 14.12 12.85 0.42
N ALA A 83 13.02 12.40 -0.20
CA ALA A 83 11.83 11.72 0.33
C ALA A 83 11.16 12.16 1.67
N ASP A 84 11.71 13.11 2.42
CA ASP A 84 11.44 13.28 3.86
C ASP A 84 10.62 14.54 4.17
N ILE A 85 10.27 15.35 3.17
CA ILE A 85 9.41 16.55 3.35
C ILE A 85 8.24 16.52 2.35
N LEU A 86 7.69 15.33 2.15
CA LEU A 86 6.28 15.12 1.84
C LEU A 86 5.72 14.50 3.13
N PRO A 87 4.57 14.92 3.69
CA PRO A 87 3.97 14.16 4.79
C PRO A 87 3.83 12.72 4.31
N GLU A 88 4.61 11.78 4.87
CA GLU A 88 4.93 10.44 4.35
C GLU A 88 3.77 9.83 3.53
N ARG A 89 3.71 10.14 2.23
CA ARG A 89 2.58 9.72 1.38
C ARG A 89 2.74 8.27 0.97
N LEU A 90 3.98 7.81 0.97
CA LEU A 90 4.43 6.48 0.64
C LEU A 90 5.60 6.14 1.57
N ALA A 91 5.38 5.23 2.51
CA ALA A 91 6.45 4.64 3.32
C ALA A 91 6.84 3.29 2.70
N ILE A 92 8.15 3.07 2.58
CA ILE A 92 8.72 1.81 2.12
C ILE A 92 9.34 1.13 3.34
N GLU A 93 8.70 0.09 3.83
CA GLU A 93 9.16 -0.63 5.01
C GLU A 93 9.90 -1.90 4.56
N ARG A 94 11.21 -1.96 4.84
CA ARG A 94 12.10 -3.09 4.53
C ARG A 94 12.22 -4.00 5.76
N ASP A 95 12.64 -5.25 5.55
CA ASP A 95 12.74 -6.29 6.60
C ASP A 95 11.40 -6.63 7.27
N ALA A 96 10.36 -6.78 6.44
CA ALA A 96 8.98 -7.05 6.87
C ALA A 96 8.72 -8.46 7.46
N GLN A 97 9.79 -9.14 7.86
CA GLN A 97 9.77 -10.58 8.11
C GLN A 97 9.35 -10.94 9.54
N TRP A 98 9.41 -9.98 10.49
CA TRP A 98 9.15 -10.25 11.92
C TRP A 98 8.32 -9.20 12.66
N THR A 99 8.47 -7.91 12.35
CA THR A 99 7.84 -6.78 13.06
C THR A 99 6.43 -6.41 12.59
N ASP A 100 5.93 -7.04 11.51
CA ASP A 100 4.71 -6.60 10.84
C ASP A 100 3.43 -7.35 11.20
N ASP A 101 3.48 -8.53 11.82
CA ASP A 101 2.24 -9.16 12.31
C ASP A 101 1.60 -8.26 13.38
N GLU A 102 2.39 -7.63 14.26
CA GLU A 102 1.89 -6.64 15.23
C GLU A 102 1.35 -5.37 14.57
N ARG A 103 2.04 -4.82 13.56
CA ARG A 103 1.56 -3.64 12.81
C ARG A 103 0.28 -3.93 12.02
N LEU A 104 0.24 -5.07 11.33
CA LEU A 104 -0.94 -5.53 10.62
C LEU A 104 -2.11 -5.72 11.58
N ILE A 105 -1.87 -6.35 12.74
CA ILE A 105 -2.88 -6.46 13.80
C ILE A 105 -3.32 -5.08 14.28
N ALA A 106 -2.39 -4.14 14.50
CA ALA A 106 -2.70 -2.77 14.91
C ALA A 106 -3.57 -2.05 13.87
N TRP A 107 -3.25 -2.15 12.58
CA TRP A 107 -4.06 -1.54 11.51
C TRP A 107 -5.46 -2.13 11.40
N HIS A 108 -5.60 -3.44 11.61
CA HIS A 108 -6.94 -4.04 11.69
C HIS A 108 -7.74 -3.49 12.90
N ARG A 109 -7.08 -3.28 14.04
CA ARG A 109 -7.73 -2.66 15.22
C ARG A 109 -8.07 -1.19 14.98
N GLU A 110 -7.22 -0.43 14.31
CA GLU A 110 -7.48 0.97 13.96
C GLU A 110 -8.61 1.11 12.94
N ALA A 111 -8.76 0.10 12.07
CA ALA A 111 -9.81 0.04 11.07
C ALA A 111 -11.15 -0.51 11.60
N ILE A 112 -11.31 -0.73 12.92
CA ILE A 112 -12.58 -1.17 13.52
C ILE A 112 -13.72 -0.22 13.08
N GLY A 113 -14.82 -0.80 12.60
CA GLY A 113 -15.99 -0.07 12.11
C GLY A 113 -15.84 0.47 10.68
N TYR A 114 -14.66 0.35 10.06
CA TYR A 114 -14.48 0.59 8.64
C TYR A 114 -14.47 -0.72 7.86
N LYS A 115 -14.90 -0.63 6.60
CA LYS A 115 -14.78 -1.74 5.65
C LYS A 115 -13.32 -1.98 5.28
N ILE A 116 -12.88 -3.23 5.38
CA ILE A 116 -11.57 -3.67 4.93
C ILE A 116 -11.71 -4.35 3.56
N ARG A 117 -10.91 -3.92 2.59
CA ARG A 117 -10.85 -4.53 1.26
C ARG A 117 -9.50 -5.23 1.09
N HIS A 118 -9.49 -6.47 0.65
CA HIS A 118 -8.27 -7.26 0.60
C HIS A 118 -8.16 -8.12 -0.66
N VAL A 119 -6.97 -8.13 -1.26
CA VAL A 119 -6.55 -9.08 -2.29
C VAL A 119 -5.36 -9.86 -1.71
N PRO A 120 -5.53 -11.15 -1.38
CA PRO A 120 -4.43 -11.96 -0.85
C PRO A 120 -3.47 -12.39 -1.96
N THR A 121 -2.26 -12.78 -1.57
CA THR A 121 -1.27 -13.40 -2.48
C THR A 121 -1.72 -14.78 -2.97
N THR A 122 -2.32 -15.57 -2.07
CA THR A 122 -2.78 -16.94 -2.36
C THR A 122 -4.28 -17.02 -2.08
N LEU A 123 -4.68 -17.62 -0.96
CA LEU A 123 -6.05 -17.61 -0.45
C LEU A 123 -6.14 -16.69 0.78
N PRO A 124 -7.34 -16.27 1.20
CA PRO A 124 -7.50 -15.42 2.37
C PRO A 124 -7.09 -16.19 3.64
N ASP A 125 -6.17 -15.64 4.44
CA ASP A 125 -5.62 -16.34 5.62
C ASP A 125 -6.69 -16.75 6.64
N ILE A 126 -7.72 -15.92 6.82
CA ILE A 126 -8.83 -16.23 7.75
C ILE A 126 -9.65 -17.46 7.32
N LEU A 127 -9.52 -17.88 6.06
CA LEU A 127 -10.20 -19.06 5.54
C LEU A 127 -9.30 -20.30 5.53
N LYS A 128 -7.99 -20.17 5.80
CA LYS A 128 -7.04 -21.29 5.75
C LYS A 128 -7.04 -22.06 7.07
N ASN A 129 -7.01 -23.39 6.95
CA ASN A 129 -6.75 -24.27 8.08
C ASN A 129 -5.23 -24.34 8.36
N ARG A 130 -4.89 -24.96 9.50
CA ARG A 130 -3.50 -25.07 9.98
C ARG A 130 -2.60 -25.80 9.00
N ASP A 131 -3.10 -26.88 8.38
CA ASP A 131 -2.31 -27.72 7.47
C ASP A 131 -1.88 -26.93 6.23
N VAL A 132 -2.78 -26.13 5.66
CA VAL A 132 -2.49 -25.27 4.50
C VAL A 132 -1.52 -24.16 4.86
N ILE A 133 -1.68 -23.50 6.02
CA ILE A 133 -0.74 -22.46 6.46
C ILE A 133 0.67 -23.04 6.64
N ARG A 134 0.80 -24.23 7.23
CA ARG A 134 2.10 -24.91 7.38
C ARG A 134 2.72 -25.22 6.03
N HIS A 135 1.93 -25.76 5.09
CA HIS A 135 2.40 -26.07 3.75
C HIS A 135 2.91 -24.83 3.02
N GLU A 136 2.17 -23.73 3.03
CA GLU A 136 2.56 -22.50 2.35
C GLU A 136 3.82 -21.85 2.95
N LEU A 137 4.14 -22.14 4.21
CA LEU A 137 5.25 -21.52 4.95
C LEU A 137 6.43 -22.46 5.23
N GLU A 138 6.36 -23.74 4.82
CA GLU A 138 7.39 -24.75 5.13
C GLU A 138 8.81 -24.30 4.75
N HIS A 139 8.94 -23.61 3.60
CA HIS A 139 10.21 -23.16 3.04
C HIS A 139 10.43 -21.65 3.19
N PHE A 140 9.57 -20.95 3.93
CA PHE A 140 9.62 -19.48 4.02
C PHE A 140 10.53 -19.03 5.16
N ALA A 141 11.54 -18.21 4.86
CA ALA A 141 12.54 -17.74 5.84
C ALA A 141 12.02 -16.66 6.83
N GLY A 142 10.71 -16.43 6.88
CA GLY A 142 10.06 -15.39 7.70
C GLY A 142 9.37 -15.94 8.95
N ALA A 143 8.28 -15.30 9.39
CA ALA A 143 7.48 -15.72 10.53
C ALA A 143 7.12 -17.22 10.47
N GLY A 144 7.39 -17.94 11.54
CA GLY A 144 7.17 -19.38 11.63
C GLY A 144 5.70 -19.75 11.45
N PRO A 145 5.38 -20.93 10.89
CA PRO A 145 4.01 -21.35 10.61
C PRO A 145 3.03 -21.20 11.78
N GLU A 146 3.47 -21.49 13.02
CA GLU A 146 2.61 -21.43 14.19
C GLU A 146 2.14 -20.00 14.53
N GLN A 147 3.02 -19.00 14.39
CA GLN A 147 2.64 -17.60 14.60
C GLN A 147 1.62 -17.12 13.56
N ARG A 148 1.78 -17.55 12.30
CA ARG A 148 0.80 -17.23 11.24
C ARG A 148 -0.55 -17.86 11.54
N ILE A 149 -0.56 -19.10 12.03
CA ILE A 149 -1.79 -19.78 12.44
C ILE A 149 -2.49 -19.03 13.58
N GLU A 150 -1.75 -18.61 14.60
CA GLU A 150 -2.31 -17.83 15.72
C GLU A 150 -2.89 -16.50 15.25
N THR A 151 -2.18 -15.80 14.37
CA THR A 151 -2.62 -14.55 13.77
C THR A 151 -3.89 -14.75 12.92
N ALA A 152 -3.94 -15.79 12.08
CA ALA A 152 -5.11 -16.12 11.29
C ALA A 152 -6.32 -16.46 12.18
N ALA A 153 -6.11 -17.24 13.25
CA ALA A 153 -7.17 -17.59 14.21
C ALA A 153 -7.70 -16.35 14.96
N ALA A 154 -6.81 -15.44 15.40
CA ALA A 154 -7.20 -14.19 16.03
C ALA A 154 -8.00 -13.29 15.08
N ARG A 155 -7.60 -13.22 13.81
CA ARG A 155 -8.34 -12.46 12.78
C ARG A 155 -9.71 -13.08 12.48
N LEU A 156 -9.80 -14.40 12.37
CA LEU A 156 -11.08 -15.08 12.19
C LEU A 156 -12.01 -14.84 13.39
N ALA A 157 -11.49 -14.92 14.62
CA ALA A 157 -12.26 -14.62 15.82
C ALA A 157 -12.77 -13.17 15.85
N TYR A 158 -11.99 -12.22 15.33
CA TYR A 158 -12.43 -10.84 15.14
C TYR A 158 -13.48 -10.71 14.03
N GLN A 159 -13.32 -11.38 12.89
CA GLN A 159 -14.25 -11.35 11.75
C GLN A 159 -15.65 -11.89 12.11
N ARG A 160 -15.76 -12.71 13.16
CA ARG A 160 -17.05 -13.19 13.70
C ARG A 160 -17.82 -12.13 14.49
N ARG A 161 -17.24 -10.97 14.76
CA ARG A 161 -17.92 -9.89 15.47
C ARG A 161 -18.84 -9.09 14.53
N PRO A 162 -20.00 -8.63 15.03
CA PRO A 162 -21.02 -8.00 14.20
C PRO A 162 -20.59 -6.66 13.58
N GLU A 163 -19.61 -5.96 14.16
CA GLU A 163 -19.08 -4.68 13.67
C GLU A 163 -18.11 -4.79 12.48
N THR A 164 -17.86 -6.01 11.98
CA THR A 164 -16.91 -6.24 10.88
C THR A 164 -17.57 -6.15 9.50
N ASP A 165 -16.82 -5.63 8.53
CA ASP A 165 -17.20 -5.62 7.11
C ASP A 165 -15.93 -5.81 6.27
N MET A 166 -15.83 -6.95 5.60
CA MET A 166 -14.65 -7.34 4.82
C MET A 166 -15.05 -7.81 3.43
N GLU A 167 -14.44 -7.21 2.41
CA GLU A 167 -14.54 -7.63 1.03
C GLU A 167 -13.19 -8.18 0.57
N VAL A 168 -13.22 -9.35 -0.05
CA VAL A 168 -12.01 -10.02 -0.55
C VAL A 168 -12.16 -10.37 -2.02
N CYS A 169 -11.14 -10.08 -2.83
CA CYS A 169 -11.12 -10.47 -4.23
C CYS A 169 -9.97 -11.45 -4.51
N ASN A 170 -10.27 -12.55 -5.19
CA ASN A 170 -9.27 -13.50 -5.70
C ASN A 170 -9.47 -13.74 -7.20
N SER A 171 -8.43 -14.18 -7.90
CA SER A 171 -8.63 -14.75 -9.23
C SER A 171 -9.34 -16.11 -9.10
N ILE A 172 -10.22 -16.45 -10.05
CA ILE A 172 -10.85 -17.78 -10.10
C ILE A 172 -9.78 -18.88 -10.25
N GLN A 173 -8.69 -18.56 -10.96
CA GLN A 173 -7.57 -19.47 -11.14
C GLN A 173 -6.88 -19.83 -9.82
N ALA A 174 -6.86 -18.93 -8.82
CA ALA A 174 -6.27 -19.22 -7.51
C ALA A 174 -7.01 -20.35 -6.78
N ILE A 175 -8.34 -20.28 -6.70
CA ILE A 175 -9.13 -21.31 -6.00
C ILE A 175 -9.24 -22.61 -6.80
N GLU A 176 -9.27 -22.52 -8.13
CA GLU A 176 -9.24 -23.70 -8.99
C GLU A 176 -7.88 -24.41 -8.97
N GLY A 177 -6.78 -23.64 -8.99
CA GLY A 177 -5.42 -24.17 -8.84
C GLY A 177 -5.21 -24.80 -7.47
N PHE A 178 -5.74 -24.21 -6.40
CA PHE A 178 -5.74 -24.83 -5.07
C PHE A 178 -6.45 -26.19 -5.09
N ALA A 179 -7.67 -26.25 -5.64
CA ALA A 179 -8.43 -27.50 -5.72
C ALA A 179 -7.67 -28.58 -6.50
N ARG A 180 -7.00 -28.22 -7.60
CA ARG A 180 -6.17 -29.14 -8.40
C ARG A 180 -4.82 -29.48 -7.77
N GLY A 181 -4.36 -28.72 -6.77
CA GLY A 181 -3.02 -28.90 -6.19
C GLY A 181 -1.96 -28.44 -7.18
N GLU A 182 -2.11 -27.24 -7.71
CA GLU A 182 -1.16 -26.66 -8.66
C GLU A 182 -0.28 -25.59 -7.98
N GLY A 183 0.84 -25.26 -8.60
CA GLY A 183 1.75 -24.21 -8.10
C GLY A 183 2.33 -24.55 -6.72
N ILE A 184 2.18 -23.64 -5.76
CA ILE A 184 2.71 -23.83 -4.40
C ILE A 184 2.05 -24.99 -3.64
N TRP A 185 0.92 -25.52 -4.14
CA TRP A 185 0.17 -26.61 -3.51
C TRP A 185 0.39 -27.97 -4.20
N HIS A 186 1.40 -28.12 -5.06
CA HIS A 186 1.64 -29.36 -5.81
C HIS A 186 1.89 -30.60 -4.94
N ASP A 187 2.58 -30.42 -3.82
CA ASP A 187 2.84 -31.49 -2.86
C ASP A 187 1.77 -31.57 -1.75
N LEU A 188 0.71 -30.76 -1.81
CA LEU A 188 -0.34 -30.76 -0.80
C LEU A 188 -1.32 -31.92 -1.02
N ASP A 189 -1.40 -32.80 -0.03
CA ASP A 189 -2.24 -33.99 -0.07
C ASP A 189 -3.70 -33.67 -0.40
N THR A 190 -4.32 -34.51 -1.22
CA THR A 190 -5.72 -34.34 -1.68
C THR A 190 -6.70 -34.29 -0.51
N THR A 191 -6.47 -35.06 0.57
CA THR A 191 -7.34 -35.05 1.75
C THR A 191 -7.23 -33.73 2.52
N VAL A 192 -6.05 -33.10 2.54
CA VAL A 192 -5.86 -31.77 3.15
C VAL A 192 -6.61 -30.71 2.35
N ARG A 193 -6.50 -30.75 1.01
CA ARG A 193 -7.25 -29.84 0.12
C ARG A 193 -8.76 -30.01 0.25
N ALA A 194 -9.24 -31.25 0.37
CA ALA A 194 -10.64 -31.55 0.61
C ALA A 194 -11.14 -30.92 1.94
N ARG A 195 -10.42 -31.16 3.05
CA ARG A 195 -10.75 -30.56 4.36
C ARG A 195 -10.69 -29.03 4.32
N GLN A 196 -9.74 -28.46 3.59
CA GLN A 196 -9.65 -27.01 3.41
C GLN A 196 -10.87 -26.45 2.67
N LEU A 197 -11.34 -27.09 1.61
CA LEU A 197 -12.55 -26.65 0.89
C LEU A 197 -13.79 -26.77 1.78
N ASP A 198 -13.93 -27.87 2.53
CA ASP A 198 -15.04 -28.04 3.49
C ASP A 198 -15.02 -26.95 4.57
N HIS A 199 -13.83 -26.60 5.07
CA HIS A 199 -13.64 -25.50 6.00
C HIS A 199 -14.01 -24.14 5.40
N MET A 200 -13.57 -23.86 4.16
CA MET A 200 -13.93 -22.63 3.45
C MET A 200 -15.44 -22.50 3.27
N ILE A 201 -16.12 -23.56 2.84
CA ILE A 201 -17.58 -23.59 2.65
C ILE A 201 -18.28 -23.16 3.95
N ALA A 202 -17.91 -23.79 5.07
CA ALA A 202 -18.50 -23.46 6.37
C ALA A 202 -18.29 -21.99 6.75
N LEU A 203 -17.07 -21.47 6.58
CA LEU A 203 -16.75 -20.09 6.95
C LEU A 203 -17.41 -19.05 6.06
N VAL A 204 -17.45 -19.25 4.73
CA VAL A 204 -18.09 -18.27 3.83
C VAL A 204 -19.60 -18.20 4.04
N GLU A 205 -20.22 -19.30 4.48
CA GLU A 205 -21.65 -19.33 4.83
C GLU A 205 -21.88 -18.71 6.22
N GLU A 206 -21.03 -19.02 7.19
CA GLU A 206 -21.10 -18.47 8.55
C GLU A 206 -20.91 -16.95 8.58
N LEU A 207 -19.94 -16.44 7.83
CA LEU A 207 -19.52 -15.04 7.89
C LEU A 207 -20.31 -14.14 6.91
N TYR A 208 -21.23 -14.68 6.12
CA TYR A 208 -22.06 -13.86 5.24
C TYR A 208 -23.18 -13.15 6.04
N PRO A 209 -23.45 -11.84 5.85
CA PRO A 209 -22.93 -10.97 4.78
C PRO A 209 -21.72 -10.09 5.16
N THR A 210 -21.16 -10.22 6.36
CA THR A 210 -20.06 -9.37 6.84
C THR A 210 -18.73 -9.69 6.16
N PHE A 211 -18.54 -10.91 5.67
CA PHE A 211 -17.45 -11.33 4.81
C PHE A 211 -17.97 -11.64 3.41
N ARG A 212 -17.39 -11.01 2.39
CA ARG A 212 -17.80 -11.15 0.99
C ARG A 212 -16.60 -11.47 0.11
N TRP A 213 -16.58 -12.69 -0.43
CA TRP A 213 -15.52 -13.16 -1.31
C TRP A 213 -15.96 -13.11 -2.77
N PHE A 214 -15.17 -12.46 -3.61
CA PHE A 214 -15.42 -12.28 -5.03
C PHE A 214 -14.34 -13.00 -5.83
N PHE A 215 -14.72 -13.60 -6.96
CA PHE A 215 -13.75 -14.15 -7.91
C PHE A 215 -13.84 -13.47 -9.26
N TYR A 216 -12.73 -12.89 -9.71
CA TYR A 216 -12.57 -12.35 -11.06
C TYR A 216 -11.81 -13.32 -11.96
N ASP A 217 -11.94 -13.17 -13.28
CA ASP A 217 -11.10 -13.92 -14.22
C ASP A 217 -9.72 -13.24 -14.32
N GLY A 218 -8.67 -13.95 -13.90
CA GLY A 218 -7.27 -13.48 -13.96
C GLY A 218 -6.74 -13.21 -15.36
N ARG A 219 -7.45 -13.65 -16.41
CA ARG A 219 -7.13 -13.31 -17.82
C ARG A 219 -7.69 -11.96 -18.25
N GLN A 220 -8.65 -11.42 -17.51
CA GLN A 220 -9.34 -10.16 -17.81
C GLN A 220 -8.95 -9.06 -16.83
N HIS A 221 -8.78 -9.42 -15.56
CA HIS A 221 -8.42 -8.52 -14.47
C HIS A 221 -7.17 -9.03 -13.74
N TYR A 222 -6.38 -8.11 -13.20
CA TYR A 222 -5.19 -8.44 -12.43
C TYR A 222 -5.07 -7.50 -11.23
N SER A 223 -4.58 -8.03 -10.12
CA SER A 223 -4.18 -7.22 -8.96
C SER A 223 -2.99 -7.84 -8.27
N VAL A 224 -2.09 -6.97 -7.81
CA VAL A 224 -1.12 -7.33 -6.78
C VAL A 224 -1.82 -7.53 -5.42
N PRO A 225 -1.19 -8.19 -4.44
CA PRO A 225 -1.74 -8.29 -3.10
C PRO A 225 -1.84 -6.91 -2.46
N VAL A 226 -3.02 -6.56 -1.97
CA VAL A 226 -3.34 -5.24 -1.43
C VAL A 226 -4.33 -5.35 -0.28
N THR A 227 -4.19 -4.49 0.73
CA THR A 227 -5.21 -4.29 1.76
C THR A 227 -5.53 -2.81 1.88
N VAL A 228 -6.80 -2.43 1.78
CA VAL A 228 -7.30 -1.07 2.02
C VAL A 228 -8.11 -1.06 3.30
N PHE A 229 -7.67 -0.27 4.27
CA PHE A 229 -8.25 -0.14 5.60
C PHE A 229 -9.15 1.11 5.64
N GLY A 230 -10.32 1.01 5.02
CA GLY A 230 -11.23 2.14 4.88
C GLY A 230 -10.56 3.40 4.31
N PRO A 231 -10.82 4.58 4.87
CA PRO A 231 -10.17 5.82 4.46
C PRO A 231 -8.81 6.07 5.14
N LEU A 232 -8.36 5.15 6.02
CA LEU A 232 -7.20 5.40 6.90
C LEU A 232 -5.88 5.17 6.17
N ARG A 233 -5.76 4.04 5.47
CA ARG A 233 -4.51 3.63 4.80
C ARG A 233 -4.75 2.52 3.77
N ALA A 234 -3.77 2.32 2.90
CA ALA A 234 -3.70 1.15 2.02
C ALA A 234 -2.28 0.59 2.00
N VAL A 235 -2.16 -0.73 1.83
CA VAL A 235 -0.90 -1.46 1.90
C VAL A 235 -0.76 -2.36 0.68
N LEU A 236 0.32 -2.22 -0.08
CA LEU A 236 0.70 -3.13 -1.16
C LEU A 236 1.84 -4.04 -0.69
N TYR A 237 1.66 -5.35 -0.80
CA TYR A 237 2.69 -6.30 -0.38
C TYR A 237 3.61 -6.67 -1.55
N LEU A 238 4.92 -6.61 -1.30
CA LEU A 238 5.98 -6.84 -2.28
C LEU A 238 7.00 -7.85 -1.72
N GLY A 239 6.52 -9.01 -1.27
CA GLY A 239 7.35 -10.03 -0.64
C GLY A 239 7.87 -9.59 0.73
N GLY A 240 9.17 -9.37 0.86
CA GLY A 240 9.83 -8.98 2.11
C GLY A 240 9.71 -7.50 2.50
N MET A 241 8.83 -6.76 1.82
CA MET A 241 8.56 -5.35 2.05
C MET A 241 7.12 -5.00 1.65
N TYR A 242 6.65 -3.84 2.08
CA TYR A 242 5.37 -3.29 1.62
C TYR A 242 5.47 -1.78 1.37
N PHE A 243 4.53 -1.30 0.56
CA PHE A 243 4.26 0.12 0.40
C PHE A 243 3.04 0.49 1.22
N LEU A 244 3.23 1.41 2.16
CA LEU A 244 2.16 1.98 2.98
C LEU A 244 1.76 3.35 2.43
N PHE A 245 0.48 3.50 2.12
CA PHE A 245 -0.12 4.73 1.60
C PHE A 245 -1.09 5.31 2.62
N ASN A 246 -0.83 6.55 3.07
CA ASN A 246 -1.68 7.27 4.02
C ASN A 246 -2.41 8.47 3.39
N SER A 247 -2.11 8.82 2.14
CA SER A 247 -2.75 9.95 1.47
C SER A 247 -4.11 9.56 0.88
N THR A 248 -5.11 10.42 1.06
CA THR A 248 -6.47 10.23 0.53
C THR A 248 -6.51 9.94 -0.97
N GLU A 249 -5.65 10.57 -1.77
CA GLU A 249 -5.57 10.37 -3.22
C GLU A 249 -5.19 8.93 -3.58
N HIS A 250 -4.08 8.41 -3.03
CA HIS A 250 -3.67 7.01 -3.24
C HIS A 250 -4.68 6.00 -2.69
N ILE A 251 -5.27 6.27 -1.52
CA ILE A 251 -6.28 5.38 -0.92
C ILE A 251 -7.52 5.30 -1.83
N ARG A 252 -7.96 6.42 -2.42
CA ARG A 252 -9.06 6.44 -3.39
C ARG A 252 -8.72 5.66 -4.65
N ALA A 253 -7.55 5.89 -5.24
CA ALA A 253 -7.13 5.16 -6.43
C ALA A 253 -7.08 3.64 -6.20
N LEU A 254 -6.56 3.19 -5.04
CA LEU A 254 -6.53 1.77 -4.68
C LEU A 254 -7.91 1.20 -4.36
N SER A 255 -8.81 2.00 -3.79
CA SER A 255 -10.21 1.63 -3.59
C SER A 255 -10.96 1.47 -4.91
N GLU A 256 -10.75 2.39 -5.86
CA GLU A 256 -11.34 2.34 -7.20
C GLU A 256 -10.84 1.13 -8.00
N HIS A 257 -9.55 0.83 -7.89
CA HIS A 257 -8.97 -0.41 -8.43
C HIS A 257 -9.67 -1.65 -7.85
N PHE A 258 -9.85 -1.71 -6.52
CA PHE A 258 -10.56 -2.82 -5.89
C PHE A 258 -12.03 -2.92 -6.35
N ASP A 259 -12.73 -1.80 -6.44
CA ASP A 259 -14.11 -1.77 -6.94
C ASP A 259 -14.20 -2.26 -8.41
N SER A 260 -13.16 -2.03 -9.22
CA SER A 260 -13.05 -2.61 -10.57
C SER A 260 -13.01 -4.14 -10.55
N LEU A 261 -12.29 -4.74 -9.59
CA LEU A 261 -12.26 -6.20 -9.40
C LEU A 261 -13.64 -6.75 -8.99
N ILE A 262 -14.36 -6.04 -8.12
CA ILE A 262 -15.74 -6.42 -7.75
C ILE A 262 -16.65 -6.40 -8.98
N ARG A 263 -16.58 -5.31 -9.78
CA ARG A 263 -17.40 -5.20 -11.01
C ARG A 263 -17.05 -6.27 -12.04
N GLY A 264 -15.77 -6.64 -12.13
CA GLY A 264 -15.26 -7.70 -13.00
C GLY A 264 -15.41 -9.12 -12.44
N ALA A 265 -16.00 -9.28 -11.25
CA ALA A 265 -16.13 -10.59 -10.61
C ALA A 265 -17.16 -11.47 -11.35
N ILE A 266 -16.70 -12.63 -11.79
CA ILE A 266 -17.51 -13.66 -12.46
C ILE A 266 -18.22 -14.59 -11.46
N VAL A 267 -17.81 -14.59 -10.19
CA VAL A 267 -18.50 -15.25 -9.10
C VAL A 267 -18.71 -14.24 -7.96
N GLN A 268 -19.97 -14.04 -7.62
CA GLN A 268 -20.41 -13.13 -6.56
C GLN A 268 -20.50 -13.89 -5.21
N PRO A 269 -20.44 -13.19 -4.06
CA PRO A 269 -20.38 -13.82 -2.74
C PRO A 269 -21.47 -14.87 -2.47
N PRO A 270 -22.76 -14.67 -2.84
CA PRO A 270 -23.79 -15.69 -2.65
C PRO A 270 -23.55 -17.00 -3.42
N ASP A 271 -22.81 -16.96 -4.53
CA ASP A 271 -22.51 -18.12 -5.37
C ASP A 271 -21.20 -18.83 -5.00
N VAL A 272 -20.39 -18.24 -4.11
CA VAL A 272 -19.11 -18.82 -3.68
C VAL A 272 -19.28 -20.20 -3.03
N PRO A 273 -20.23 -20.44 -2.10
CA PRO A 273 -20.42 -21.77 -1.54
C PRO A 273 -20.72 -22.84 -2.60
N LYS A 274 -21.45 -22.48 -3.65
CA LYS A 274 -21.76 -23.38 -4.78
C LYS A 274 -20.52 -23.70 -5.61
N LEU A 275 -19.68 -22.69 -5.90
CA LEU A 275 -18.39 -22.91 -6.55
C LEU A 275 -17.51 -23.86 -5.73
N LEU A 276 -17.35 -23.60 -4.44
CA LEU A 276 -16.49 -24.39 -3.56
C LEU A 276 -16.96 -25.84 -3.46
N ARG A 277 -18.28 -26.09 -3.31
CA ARG A 277 -18.85 -27.45 -3.33
C ARG A 277 -18.57 -28.18 -4.65
N ARG A 278 -18.70 -27.48 -5.78
CA ARG A 278 -18.37 -28.04 -7.11
C ARG A 278 -16.89 -28.43 -7.19
N LEU A 279 -16.00 -27.61 -6.67
CA LEU A 279 -14.57 -27.92 -6.61
C LEU A 279 -14.31 -29.10 -5.67
N ARG A 280 -14.88 -29.10 -4.46
CA ARG A 280 -14.77 -30.18 -3.47
C ARG A 280 -15.19 -31.54 -4.02
N ALA A 281 -16.28 -31.59 -4.77
CA ALA A 281 -16.80 -32.82 -5.38
C ALA A 281 -15.87 -33.40 -6.47
N ARG A 282 -14.95 -32.60 -7.03
CA ARG A 282 -13.97 -33.07 -8.03
C ARG A 282 -12.74 -33.74 -7.41
N LEU A 283 -12.51 -33.57 -6.10
CA LEU A 283 -11.35 -34.17 -5.42
C LEU A 283 -11.57 -35.64 -4.99
N GLY A 284 -12.81 -36.16 -5.06
CA GLY A 284 -13.19 -37.43 -4.46
C GLY A 284 -13.96 -37.22 -3.16
#